data_AF-A0A0C2I4U9-F1
#
_entry.id   AF-A0A0C2I4U9-F1
#
_cell.length_a   1.000
_cell.length_b   1.000
_cell.length_c   1.000
_cell.angle_alpha   90.00
_cell.angle_beta   90.00
_cell.angle_gamma   90.00
#
_symmetry.space_group_name_H-M   'P 1'
#
loop_
_entity.id
_entity.type
_entity.pdbx_description
1 polymer ?
#
loop_
_entity_poly.entity_id
_entity_poly.type
_entity_poly.pdbx_seq_one_letter_code
_entity_poly.pdbx_strand_id
1 'polypeptide(L)'
;MSGRMHLSHQQVKKLLPYLMAFVETGDLLRKATATRPKPQLVAEIKKTSKYAHQANFMRNSCTYTYPFACAIDSDGGGEYVVKGGIGGQYRLADVNLYVIAEGRKIRLK
;
A
#
# COMPACT_ATOMS: atom_id res chain seq x y z
N MET A 1 20.16 9.08 19.16
CA MET A 1 18.95 9.75 18.65
C MET A 1 18.29 8.84 17.62
N SER A 2 17.31 8.02 18.03
CA SER A 2 16.63 7.06 17.13
C SER A 2 15.12 7.25 17.25
N GLY A 3 14.55 7.97 16.29
CA GLY A 3 13.11 8.22 16.19
C GLY A 3 12.40 7.01 15.61
N ARG A 4 12.10 6.00 16.45
CA ARG A 4 11.17 4.92 16.11
C ARG A 4 9.77 5.53 15.94
N MET A 5 9.31 5.69 14.69
CA MET A 5 7.90 6.00 14.43
C MET A 5 7.06 4.74 14.67
N HIS A 6 6.65 4.55 15.92
CA HIS A 6 5.49 3.74 16.26
C HIS A 6 4.28 4.39 15.60
N LEU A 7 3.59 3.69 14.70
CA LEU A 7 2.24 4.11 14.32
C LEU A 7 1.40 4.01 15.59
N SER A 8 1.02 5.17 16.14
CA SER A 8 0.31 5.22 17.40
C SER A 8 -1.04 4.52 17.26
N HIS A 9 -1.57 3.98 18.35
CA HIS A 9 -2.89 3.36 18.37
C HIS A 9 -3.99 4.30 17.82
N GLN A 10 -3.75 5.61 17.88
CA GLN A 10 -4.57 6.68 17.29
C GLN A 10 -4.51 6.71 15.75
N GLN A 11 -3.35 6.43 15.14
CA GLN A 11 -3.20 6.38 13.67
C GLN A 11 -3.90 5.16 13.08
N VAL A 12 -3.81 4.00 13.74
CA VAL A 12 -4.55 2.79 13.34
C VAL A 12 -6.07 3.03 13.46
N LYS A 13 -6.54 3.68 14.53
CA LYS A 13 -7.96 4.08 14.68
C LYS A 13 -8.44 5.06 13.61
N LYS A 14 -7.57 5.94 13.08
CA LYS A 14 -7.93 6.83 11.96
C LYS A 14 -8.06 6.10 10.63
N LEU A 15 -7.35 4.99 10.44
CA LEU A 15 -7.39 4.19 9.21
C LEU A 15 -8.48 3.09 9.26
N LEU A 16 -8.89 2.69 10.46
CA LEU A 16 -9.96 1.72 10.71
C LEU A 16 -11.27 2.01 9.95
N PRO A 17 -11.83 3.24 9.92
CA PRO A 17 -13.05 3.50 9.15
C PRO A 17 -12.84 3.37 7.63
N TYR A 18 -11.63 3.60 7.09
CA TYR A 18 -11.35 3.37 5.67
C TYR A 18 -11.21 1.88 5.34
N LEU A 19 -10.62 1.10 6.24
CA LEU A 19 -10.53 -0.37 6.13
C LEU A 19 -11.90 -1.04 6.34
N MET A 20 -12.73 -0.54 7.25
CA MET A 20 -14.08 -1.07 7.50
C MET A 20 -15.06 -0.67 6.41
N ALA A 21 -14.96 0.56 5.89
CA ALA A 21 -15.67 0.94 4.67
C ALA A 21 -15.29 0.04 3.49
N PHE A 22 -14.07 -0.48 3.40
CA PHE A 22 -13.68 -1.44 2.36
C PHE A 22 -14.45 -2.77 2.47
N VAL A 23 -14.77 -3.23 3.68
CA VAL A 23 -15.52 -4.47 3.95
C VAL A 23 -17.02 -4.27 3.74
N GLU A 24 -17.63 -3.26 4.36
CA GLU A 24 -19.08 -2.98 4.23
C GLU A 24 -19.46 -2.54 2.82
N THR A 25 -18.63 -1.72 2.17
CA THR A 25 -18.86 -1.30 0.78
C THR A 25 -18.59 -2.45 -0.19
N GLY A 26 -17.77 -3.44 0.20
CA GLY A 26 -17.54 -4.66 -0.58
C GLY A 26 -18.81 -5.50 -0.77
N ASP A 27 -19.64 -5.61 0.27
CA ASP A 27 -20.90 -6.36 0.21
C ASP A 27 -22.04 -5.59 -0.47
N LEU A 28 -22.09 -4.26 -0.32
CA LEU A 28 -23.08 -3.42 -1.01
C LEU A 28 -22.75 -3.21 -2.50
N LEU A 29 -21.46 -3.09 -2.88
CA LEU A 29 -21.03 -2.95 -4.28
C LEU A 29 -21.09 -4.25 -5.08
N ARG A 30 -20.99 -5.42 -4.43
CA ARG A 30 -21.12 -6.72 -5.10
C ARG A 30 -22.52 -6.95 -5.68
N LYS A 31 -23.53 -6.26 -5.14
CA LYS A 31 -24.92 -6.30 -5.62
C LYS A 31 -25.26 -5.26 -6.70
N ALA A 32 -24.49 -4.18 -6.86
CA ALA A 32 -24.99 -3.00 -7.57
C ALA A 32 -24.51 -2.85 -9.03
N THR A 33 -23.22 -2.94 -9.37
CA THR A 33 -22.79 -2.45 -10.69
C THR A 33 -21.41 -2.93 -11.11
N ALA A 34 -21.31 -3.37 -12.37
CA ALA A 34 -20.06 -3.48 -13.10
C ALA A 34 -19.26 -2.15 -13.09
N THR A 35 -17.93 -2.28 -13.10
CA THR A 35 -16.91 -1.27 -13.51
C THR A 35 -16.72 0.02 -12.70
N ARG A 36 -16.90 0.03 -11.38
CA ARG A 36 -16.11 0.96 -10.55
C ARG A 36 -14.77 0.30 -10.18
N PRO A 37 -13.60 0.86 -10.56
CA PRO A 37 -12.31 0.29 -10.18
C PRO A 37 -12.25 0.28 -8.66
N LYS A 38 -12.14 -0.93 -8.09
CA LYS A 38 -12.01 -1.10 -6.64
C LYS A 38 -10.80 -0.29 -6.16
N PRO A 39 -10.90 0.42 -5.02
CA PRO A 39 -9.77 1.15 -4.49
C PRO A 39 -8.59 0.18 -4.32
N GLN A 40 -7.46 0.48 -4.96
CA GLN A 40 -6.30 -0.38 -4.98
C GLN A 40 -5.17 0.25 -4.18
N LEU A 41 -4.64 -0.51 -3.21
CA LEU A 41 -3.45 -0.12 -2.48
C LEU A 41 -2.23 -0.38 -3.36
N VAL A 42 -1.43 0.66 -3.54
CA VAL A 42 -0.18 0.61 -4.32
C VAL A 42 0.97 1.18 -3.50
N ALA A 43 2.17 0.71 -3.81
CA ALA A 43 3.40 1.16 -3.16
C ALA A 43 4.42 1.67 -4.16
N GLU A 44 5.20 2.65 -3.71
CA GLU A 44 6.40 3.15 -4.39
C GLU A 44 7.60 2.99 -3.47
N ILE A 45 8.67 2.37 -3.95
CA ILE A 45 9.92 2.32 -3.20
C ILE A 45 10.49 3.73 -3.10
N LYS A 46 10.87 4.14 -1.88
CA LYS A 46 11.50 5.44 -1.64
C LYS A 46 12.86 5.48 -2.34
N LYS A 47 13.22 6.64 -2.89
CA LYS A 47 14.54 6.87 -3.50
C LYS A 47 15.70 6.66 -2.50
N THR A 48 15.44 6.86 -1.21
CA THR A 48 16.40 6.66 -0.12
C THR A 48 16.48 5.22 0.38
N SER A 49 15.61 4.33 -0.10
CA SER A 49 15.66 2.92 0.28
C SER A 49 16.83 2.21 -0.41
N LYS A 50 17.40 1.20 0.25
CA LYS A 50 18.39 0.31 -0.37
C LYS A 50 17.85 -0.43 -1.61
N TYR A 51 16.53 -0.53 -1.75
CA TYR A 51 15.86 -1.16 -2.89
C TYR A 51 15.53 -0.19 -4.04
N ALA A 52 16.00 1.07 -4.00
CA ALA A 52 15.68 2.08 -5.01
C ALA A 52 16.03 1.64 -6.46
N HIS A 53 17.06 0.81 -6.63
CA HIS A 53 17.44 0.24 -7.93
C HIS A 53 16.32 -0.63 -8.53
N GLN A 54 15.56 -1.36 -7.70
CA GLN A 54 14.44 -2.21 -8.13
C GLN A 54 13.27 -1.36 -8.65
N ALA A 55 13.08 -0.16 -8.09
CA ALA A 55 12.08 0.77 -8.58
C ALA A 55 12.37 1.22 -10.02
N ASN A 56 13.65 1.46 -10.34
CA ASN A 56 14.05 1.84 -11.68
C ASN A 56 13.86 0.68 -12.66
N PHE A 57 14.21 -0.54 -12.24
CA PHE A 57 13.98 -1.74 -13.03
C PHE A 57 12.49 -1.94 -13.36
N MET A 58 11.61 -1.82 -12.36
CA MET A 58 10.17 -1.99 -12.55
C MET A 58 9.56 -0.91 -13.45
N ARG A 59 10.04 0.34 -13.42
CA ARG A 59 9.56 1.40 -14.33
C ARG A 59 9.92 1.15 -15.78
N ASN A 60 11.05 0.50 -16.03
CA ASN A 60 11.56 0.23 -17.37
C ASN A 60 11.18 -1.18 -17.87
N SER A 61 10.48 -1.96 -17.05
CA SER A 61 10.09 -3.33 -17.37
C SER A 61 8.66 -3.35 -17.93
N CYS A 62 8.45 -4.12 -19.00
CA CYS A 62 7.11 -4.41 -19.52
C CYS A 62 6.34 -5.41 -18.63
N THR A 63 7.05 -6.12 -17.75
CA THR A 63 6.51 -7.22 -16.94
C THR A 63 5.94 -6.74 -15.61
N TYR A 64 6.44 -5.63 -15.09
CA TYR A 64 6.08 -5.11 -13.77
C TYR A 64 5.49 -3.71 -13.89
N THR A 65 4.41 -3.46 -13.15
CA THR A 65 3.80 -2.12 -13.08
C THR A 65 4.40 -1.33 -11.91
N TYR A 66 4.65 -0.04 -12.12
CA TYR A 66 5.10 0.88 -11.08
C TYR A 66 4.24 2.15 -11.07
N PRO A 67 3.65 2.59 -9.93
CA PRO A 67 3.65 1.96 -8.61
C PRO A 67 3.02 0.56 -8.62
N PHE A 68 3.47 -0.31 -7.73
CA PHE A 68 3.05 -1.72 -7.73
C PHE A 68 1.91 -1.96 -6.76
N ALA A 69 0.96 -2.81 -7.15
CA ALA A 69 -0.11 -3.26 -6.27
C ALA A 69 0.47 -4.01 -5.07
N CYS A 70 -0.07 -3.75 -3.88
CA CYS A 70 0.44 -4.35 -2.66
C CYS A 70 -0.64 -4.59 -1.60
N ALA A 71 -0.32 -5.49 -0.68
CA ALA A 71 -1.09 -5.74 0.53
C ALA A 71 -0.22 -5.44 1.76
N ILE A 72 -0.85 -4.99 2.85
CA ILE A 72 -0.18 -4.82 4.14
C ILE A 72 -0.40 -6.10 4.92
N ASP A 73 0.68 -6.70 5.39
CA ASP A 73 0.64 -7.90 6.22
C ASP A 73 1.58 -7.76 7.42
N SER A 74 1.38 -8.54 8.46
CA SER A 74 2.31 -8.64 9.59
C SER A 74 3.46 -9.58 9.20
N ASP A 75 4.69 -9.22 9.55
CA ASP A 75 5.84 -10.13 9.40
C ASP A 75 5.93 -11.19 10.52
N GLY A 76 4.97 -11.23 11.44
CA GLY A 76 4.98 -12.12 12.61
C GLY A 76 5.91 -11.67 13.74
N GLY A 77 6.70 -10.60 13.54
CA GLY A 77 7.59 -9.97 14.51
C GLY A 77 7.12 -8.62 15.03
N GLY A 78 5.95 -8.16 14.58
CA GLY A 78 5.29 -6.92 15.05
C GLY A 78 5.44 -5.73 14.09
N GLU A 79 6.11 -5.88 12.95
CA GLU A 79 6.18 -4.84 11.92
C GLU A 79 5.28 -5.19 10.73
N TYR A 80 4.50 -4.20 10.30
CA TYR A 80 3.74 -4.32 9.06
C TYR A 80 4.69 -4.21 7.86
N VAL A 81 4.55 -5.14 6.93
CA VAL A 81 5.28 -5.22 5.69
C VAL A 81 4.32 -5.08 4.50
N VAL A 82 4.87 -4.56 3.42
CA VAL A 82 4.18 -4.42 2.15
C VAL A 82 4.55 -5.60 1.28
N LYS A 83 3.59 -6.47 0.99
CA LYS A 83 3.76 -7.61 0.08
C LYS A 83 3.37 -7.21 -1.34
N GLY A 84 4.28 -7.43 -2.29
CA GLY A 84 4.12 -7.09 -3.70
C GLY A 84 5.42 -6.61 -4.36
N GLY A 85 5.34 -6.28 -5.65
CA GLY A 85 6.48 -5.84 -6.44
C GLY A 85 7.54 -6.93 -6.66
N ILE A 86 8.65 -6.58 -7.31
CA ILE A 86 9.66 -7.56 -7.74
C ILE A 86 10.38 -8.26 -6.57
N GLY A 87 10.63 -7.55 -5.47
CA GLY A 87 11.24 -8.10 -4.25
C GLY A 87 10.28 -8.90 -3.37
N GLY A 88 8.99 -8.98 -3.71
CA GLY A 88 7.97 -9.73 -2.98
C GLY A 88 7.52 -9.10 -1.65
N GLN A 89 8.43 -8.50 -0.88
CA GLN A 89 8.15 -7.90 0.42
C GLN A 89 9.07 -6.73 0.73
N TYR A 90 8.52 -5.63 1.26
CA TYR A 90 9.25 -4.45 1.69
C TYR A 90 8.76 -3.94 3.06
N ARG A 91 9.60 -3.26 3.81
CA ARG A 91 9.17 -2.59 5.06
C ARG A 91 8.41 -1.31 4.74
N LEU A 92 7.46 -0.91 5.60
CA LEU A 92 6.79 0.40 5.48
C LEU A 92 7.76 1.57 5.51
N ALA A 93 8.91 1.43 6.20
CA ALA A 93 9.97 2.43 6.22
C ALA A 93 10.58 2.69 4.82
N ASP A 94 10.59 1.68 3.95
CA ASP A 94 11.24 1.70 2.64
C ASP A 94 10.31 2.15 1.49
N VAL A 95 9.01 2.26 1.74
CA VAL A 95 8.01 2.53 0.70
C VAL A 95 7.08 3.69 1.07
N ASN A 96 6.56 4.36 0.06
CA ASN A 96 5.42 5.26 0.17
C ASN A 96 4.17 4.50 -0.25
N LEU A 97 3.15 4.50 0.60
CA LEU A 97 1.86 3.89 0.32
C LEU A 97 0.90 4.90 -0.30
N TYR A 98 0.14 4.45 -1.28
CA TYR A 98 -0.94 5.21 -1.89
C TYR A 98 -2.17 4.35 -2.10
N VAL A 99 -3.34 4.98 -2.08
CA VAL A 99 -4.58 4.37 -2.55
C VAL A 99 -4.93 5.02 -3.88
N ILE A 100 -5.16 4.20 -4.90
CA ILE A 100 -5.78 4.64 -6.15
C ILE A 100 -7.28 4.42 -6.00
N ALA A 101 -8.02 5.51 -5.83
CA ALA A 101 -9.50 5.49 -5.77
C ALA A 101 -10.03 6.52 -6.77
N GLU A 102 -11.01 6.13 -7.58
CA GLU A 102 -11.67 7.03 -8.55
C GLU A 102 -10.67 7.75 -9.50
N GLY A 103 -9.59 7.06 -9.89
CA GLY A 103 -8.52 7.64 -10.73
C GLY A 103 -7.59 8.62 -10.01
N ARG A 104 -7.75 8.82 -8.70
CA ARG A 104 -6.90 9.70 -7.88
C ARG A 104 -5.94 8.88 -7.03
N LYS A 105 -4.68 9.31 -6.98
CA LYS A 105 -3.62 8.74 -6.15
C LYS A 105 -3.52 9.52 -4.83
N ILE A 106 -3.95 8.91 -3.74
CA ILE A 106 -3.96 9.51 -2.39
C ILE A 106 -2.83 8.90 -1.57
N ARG A 107 -1.91 9.72 -1.04
CA ARG A 107 -0.81 9.24 -0.21
C ARG A 107 -1.28 8.94 1.21
N LEU A 108 -0.97 7.75 1.71
CA LEU A 108 -1.17 7.38 3.10
C LEU A 108 0.05 7.87 3.91
N LYS A 109 -0.21 8.58 5.02
CA LYS A 109 0.80 9.11 5.96
C LYS A 109 0.79 8.33 7.26
#